data_AF-A0A522S9W3-F1
#
_entry.id   AF-A0A522S9W3-F1
#
_cell.length_a   1.000
_cell.length_b   1.000
_cell.length_c   1.000
_cell.angle_alpha   90.00
_cell.angle_beta   90.00
_cell.angle_gamma   90.00
#
_symmetry.space_group_name_H-M   'P 1'
#
loop_
_entity.id
_entity.type
_entity.pdbx_description
1 polymer ?
#
loop_
_entity_poly.entity_id
_entity_poly.type
_entity_poly.pdbx_seq_one_letter_code
_entity_poly.pdbx_strand_id
1 'polypeptide(L)' 'LAWAKPDAIVMHPGPINRGVEIDSAVADGDHSVILSQVTFGIAVRMAVMSIVIGNDA' A
#
# COMPACT_ATOMS: atom_id res chain seq x y z
N LEU A 1 -6.82 -6.77 -14.33
CA LEU A 1 -7.30 -5.38 -14.09
C LEU A 1 -8.37 -4.90 -15.09
N ALA A 2 -8.70 -5.65 -16.15
CA ALA A 2 -9.63 -5.22 -17.20
C ALA A 2 -11.06 -4.85 -16.75
N TRP A 3 -11.48 -5.25 -15.55
CA TRP A 3 -12.80 -4.92 -15.00
C TRP A 3 -12.75 -3.79 -13.97
N ALA A 4 -11.56 -3.34 -13.57
CA ALA A 4 -11.41 -2.20 -12.68
C ALA A 4 -11.50 -0.90 -13.47
N LYS A 5 -11.63 0.24 -12.76
CA LYS A 5 -11.50 1.54 -13.41
C LYS A 5 -10.12 1.68 -14.06
N PRO A 6 -9.99 2.45 -15.15
CA PRO A 6 -8.71 2.63 -15.85
C PRO A 6 -7.57 3.16 -14.98
N ASP A 7 -7.88 3.87 -13.90
CA ASP A 7 -6.93 4.47 -12.96
C ASP A 7 -6.84 3.70 -11.62
N ALA A 8 -7.44 2.52 -11.53
CA ALA A 8 -7.37 1.72 -10.31
C ALA A 8 -5.91 1.35 -10.00
N ILE A 9 -5.54 1.49 -8.72
CA ILE A 9 -4.23 1.08 -8.20
C ILE A 9 -4.35 -0.26 -7.48
N VAL A 10 -3.24 -0.98 -7.41
CA VAL A 10 -3.12 -2.23 -6.66
C VAL A 10 -2.37 -1.96 -5.35
N MET A 11 -3.04 -2.26 -4.25
CA MET A 11 -2.51 -2.18 -2.88
C MET A 11 -2.56 -3.57 -2.24
N HIS A 12 -1.62 -3.86 -1.35
CA HIS A 12 -1.60 -5.09 -0.58
C HIS A 12 -0.68 -4.92 0.64
N PRO A 13 -1.16 -5.08 1.88
CA PRO A 13 -0.26 -5.16 3.03
C PRO A 13 0.57 -6.45 2.95
N GLY A 14 1.87 -6.39 3.26
CA GLY A 14 2.73 -7.58 3.28
C GLY A 14 2.54 -8.45 4.54
N PRO A 15 3.01 -9.71 4.54
CA PRO A 15 3.65 -10.44 3.43
C PRO A 15 2.65 -10.91 2.36
N ILE A 16 3.13 -11.16 1.13
CA ILE A 16 2.31 -11.50 -0.03
C ILE A 16 2.51 -12.96 -0.46
N ASN A 17 1.42 -13.72 -0.61
CA ASN A 17 1.38 -15.09 -1.12
C ASN A 17 1.13 -15.11 -2.64
N ARG A 18 2.21 -14.99 -3.41
CA ARG A 18 2.16 -14.97 -4.88
C ARG A 18 1.58 -16.26 -5.46
N GLY A 19 0.73 -16.12 -6.48
CA GLY A 19 0.04 -17.24 -7.13
C GLY A 19 -1.12 -17.83 -6.32
N VAL A 20 -1.38 -17.32 -5.10
CA VAL A 20 -2.52 -17.72 -4.27
C VAL A 20 -3.51 -16.57 -4.15
N GLU A 21 -3.08 -15.45 -3.57
CA GLU A 21 -3.94 -14.27 -3.36
C GLU A 21 -3.74 -13.21 -4.44
N ILE A 22 -2.57 -13.17 -5.07
CA ILE A 22 -2.26 -12.22 -6.13
C ILE A 22 -1.26 -12.83 -7.13
N ASP A 23 -1.52 -12.60 -8.41
CA ASP A 23 -0.59 -12.97 -9.47
C ASP A 23 0.62 -12.02 -9.48
N SER A 24 1.82 -12.54 -9.76
CA SER A 24 3.04 -11.74 -9.79
C SER A 24 2.97 -10.57 -10.78
N ALA A 25 2.34 -10.76 -11.94
CA ALA A 25 2.19 -9.70 -12.94
C ALA A 25 1.27 -8.56 -12.46
N VAL A 26 0.37 -8.84 -11.51
CA VAL A 26 -0.48 -7.81 -10.89
C VAL A 26 0.26 -7.13 -9.73
N ALA A 27 0.98 -7.89 -8.92
CA ALA A 27 1.76 -7.37 -7.79
C ALA A 27 2.92 -6.46 -8.23
N ASP A 28 3.53 -6.73 -9.39
CA ASP A 28 4.69 -5.99 -9.92
C ASP A 28 4.35 -5.16 -11.18
N GLY A 29 3.08 -5.10 -11.58
CA GLY A 29 2.63 -4.38 -12.77
C GLY A 29 2.51 -2.87 -12.58
N ASP A 30 2.24 -2.16 -13.67
CA ASP A 30 2.24 -0.67 -13.72
C ASP A 30 1.27 0.01 -12.75
N HIS A 31 0.20 -0.68 -12.36
CA HIS A 31 -0.79 -0.17 -11.42
C HIS A 31 -0.42 -0.44 -9.95
N SER A 32 0.69 -1.15 -9.69
CA SER A 32 1.09 -1.52 -8.35
C SER A 32 1.71 -0.36 -7.59
N VAL A 33 1.15 -0.10 -6.41
CA VAL A 33 1.71 0.86 -5.44
C VAL A 33 2.09 0.19 -4.13
N ILE A 34 2.20 -1.14 -4.11
CA ILE A 34 2.41 -1.96 -2.91
C ILE A 34 3.64 -1.50 -2.12
N LEU A 35 4.79 -1.32 -2.78
CA LEU A 35 6.03 -0.90 -2.11
C LEU A 35 5.94 0.54 -1.61
N SER A 36 5.32 1.44 -2.39
CA SER A 36 5.08 2.83 -1.99
C SER A 36 4.17 2.89 -0.76
N GLN A 37 3.06 2.15 -0.75
CA GLN A 37 2.16 2.01 0.39
C GLN A 37 2.90 1.58 1.66
N VAL A 38 3.71 0.51 1.59
CA VAL A 38 4.48 0.02 2.76
C VAL A 38 5.46 1.08 3.25
N THR A 39 6.13 1.77 2.33
CA THR A 39 7.07 2.85 2.64
C THR A 39 6.37 4.01 3.35
N PHE A 40 5.20 4.43 2.87
CA PHE A 40 4.41 5.50 3.47
C PHE A 40 3.92 5.17 4.87
N GLY A 41 3.84 3.88 5.24
CA GLY A 41 3.53 3.46 6.60
C GLY A 41 4.48 4.02 7.67
N ILE A 42 5.73 4.39 7.32
CA ILE A 42 6.65 5.06 8.24
C ILE A 42 6.17 6.48 8.53
N ALA A 43 5.92 7.27 7.48
CA ALA A 43 5.48 8.66 7.60
C ALA A 43 4.16 8.77 8.35
N VAL A 44 3.19 7.89 8.05
CA VAL A 44 1.89 7.85 8.74
C VAL A 44 2.08 7.58 10.23
N ARG A 45 2.89 6.58 10.60
CA ARG A 45 3.17 6.27 12.02
C ARG A 45 3.87 7.43 12.73
N MET A 46 4.84 8.08 12.09
CA MET A 46 5.51 9.26 12.64
C MET A 46 4.51 10.39 12.90
N ALA A 47 3.62 10.68 11.94
CA ALA A 47 2.59 11.70 12.11
C ALA A 47 1.62 11.35 13.26
N VAL A 48 1.14 10.10 13.32
CA VAL A 48 0.25 9.64 14.40
C VAL A 48 0.94 9.74 15.76
N MET A 49 2.20 9.30 15.88
CA MET A 49 2.97 9.44 17.12
C MET A 49 3.19 10.91 17.50
N SER A 50 3.47 11.78 16.53
CA SER A 50 3.62 13.22 16.78
C SER A 50 2.35 13.82 17.37
N ILE A 51 1.18 13.49 16.83
CA ILE A 51 -0.11 13.99 17.33
C ILE A 51 -0.37 13.45 18.74
N VAL A 52 -0.24 12.13 18.94
CA VAL A 52 -0.61 11.46 20.20
C VAL A 52 0.37 11.78 21.34
N ILE A 53 1.67 11.89 21.05
CA ILE A 53 2.72 12.15 22.05
C ILE A 53 2.93 13.66 22.24
N GLY A 54 2.85 14.44 21.16
CA GLY A 54 3.10 15.89 21.17
C GLY A 54 1.94 16.73 21.69
N ASN A 55 0.72 16.18 21.78
CA ASN A 55 -0.50 16.89 22.20
C ASN A 55 -0.78 18.16 21.37
N ASP A 56 -0.43 18.15 20.08
CA ASP A 56 -0.88 19.16 19.12
C ASP A 56 -2.25 18.72 18.59
N ALA A 57 -3.30 19.08 19.33
CA ALA A 57 -4.70 19.03 18.92
C ALA A 57 -5.29 20.45 18.91
#